data_AF-A0A6H0S1P6-F1
#
_entry.id   AF-A0A6H0S1P6-F1
#
_cell.length_a   1.000
_cell.length_b   1.000
_cell.length_c   1.000
_cell.angle_alpha   90.00
_cell.angle_beta   90.00
_cell.angle_gamma   90.00
#
_symmetry.space_group_name_H-M   'P 1'
#
loop_
_entity.id
_entity.type
_entity.pdbx_description
1 polymer ?
#
loop_
_entity_poly.entity_id
_entity_poly.type
_entity_poly.pdbx_seq_one_letter_code
_entity_poly.pdbx_strand_id
1 'polypeptide(L)'
;MKVDTKALVSATDLNRNSGQLISRAADGERLVILNQNRPVAAIVPIDDLHRLEAIDEAAAEATALVGGAHPTPKEFRDLAARPGYTAIGETSLGEIVELELACNTWVVAKVNADLIYLVSAVLNGATDNGSAVQFAVATTEFAAPVNYHHLDPEAAPPPIVTLATDVADDEESAGLFVGAVRDQMQKRTTMLKELGLASIEELRRTRPEESAHIADLIVVVRATCSITNPGLSNLVASIVSDKGQALAVYVWIFEAESNVRLAPSNYQFPQSCAMRMSHAALARRVVGSDAPVRLPQWGQAYITSQEQGSTALQPNILVYLAERDNAGASRFATDPSVAWKSTEAPRIRA
;
A
#
# COMPACT_ATOMS: atom_id res chain seq x y z
N MET A 1 -24.36 16.50 -18.97
CA MET A 1 -25.58 15.88 -19.54
C MET A 1 -26.77 16.77 -19.21
N LYS A 2 -27.34 17.49 -20.18
CA LYS A 2 -28.61 18.21 -19.99
C LYS A 2 -29.74 17.18 -20.17
N VAL A 3 -30.45 16.84 -19.11
CA VAL A 3 -31.59 15.91 -19.17
C VAL A 3 -32.80 16.69 -19.64
N ASP A 4 -33.32 16.34 -20.81
CA ASP A 4 -34.57 16.91 -21.33
C ASP A 4 -35.72 16.45 -20.42
N THR A 5 -36.50 17.38 -19.88
CA THR A 5 -37.58 17.08 -18.92
C THR A 5 -38.68 16.20 -19.53
N LYS A 6 -38.75 16.12 -20.87
CA LYS A 6 -39.68 15.24 -21.62
C LYS A 6 -39.24 13.77 -21.66
N ALA A 7 -37.99 13.48 -21.29
CA ALA A 7 -37.39 12.14 -21.28
C ALA A 7 -37.51 11.42 -19.93
N LEU A 8 -38.17 12.03 -18.93
CA LEU A 8 -38.30 11.47 -17.59
C LEU A 8 -39.52 10.54 -17.50
N VAL A 9 -39.30 9.29 -17.09
CA VAL A 9 -40.33 8.26 -16.97
C VAL A 9 -40.30 7.71 -15.54
N SER A 10 -41.45 7.57 -14.88
CA SER A 10 -41.48 6.96 -13.54
C SER A 10 -41.31 5.43 -13.63
N ALA A 11 -40.72 4.82 -12.61
CA ALA A 11 -40.60 3.36 -12.52
C ALA A 11 -41.97 2.65 -12.54
N THR A 12 -43.03 3.32 -12.06
CA THR A 12 -44.40 2.83 -12.11
C THR A 12 -44.94 2.81 -13.54
N ASP A 13 -44.63 3.84 -14.34
CA ASP A 13 -45.05 3.90 -15.75
C ASP A 13 -44.29 2.91 -16.62
N LEU A 14 -43.00 2.67 -16.30
CA LEU A 14 -42.22 1.63 -16.95
C LEU A 14 -42.87 0.25 -16.81
N ASN A 15 -43.30 -0.11 -15.60
CA ASN A 15 -43.91 -1.42 -15.34
C ASN A 15 -45.26 -1.59 -16.05
N ARG A 16 -45.98 -0.49 -16.31
CA ARG A 16 -47.31 -0.53 -16.95
C ARG A 16 -47.24 -0.44 -18.47
N ASN A 17 -46.25 0.27 -19.02
CA ASN A 17 -46.17 0.61 -20.44
C ASN A 17 -44.82 0.22 -21.08
N SER A 18 -44.17 -0.83 -20.56
CA SER A 18 -42.82 -1.25 -20.99
C SER A 18 -42.70 -1.42 -22.50
N GLY A 19 -43.66 -2.08 -23.15
CA GLY A 19 -43.66 -2.28 -24.60
C GLY A 19 -43.63 -0.97 -25.40
N GLN A 20 -44.45 0.01 -25.02
CA GLN A 20 -44.50 1.32 -25.69
C GLN A 20 -43.21 2.13 -25.46
N LEU A 21 -42.64 2.05 -24.26
CA LEU A 21 -41.40 2.74 -23.92
C LEU A 21 -40.19 2.13 -24.64
N ILE A 22 -40.17 0.81 -24.81
CA ILE A 22 -39.16 0.11 -25.61
C ILE A 22 -39.28 0.50 -27.08
N SER A 23 -40.50 0.56 -27.65
CA SER A 23 -40.69 1.02 -29.03
C SER A 23 -40.20 2.45 -29.24
N ARG A 24 -40.49 3.37 -28.31
CA ARG A 24 -39.98 4.75 -28.37
C ARG A 24 -38.45 4.82 -28.33
N ALA A 25 -37.82 3.97 -27.52
CA ALA A 25 -36.37 3.87 -27.49
C ALA A 25 -35.79 3.26 -28.78
N ALA A 26 -36.48 2.28 -29.38
CA ALA A 26 -36.11 1.75 -30.68
C ALA A 26 -36.22 2.81 -31.80
N ASP A 27 -37.16 3.76 -31.68
CA ASP A 27 -37.31 4.91 -32.58
C ASP A 27 -36.26 6.02 -32.35
N GLY A 28 -35.31 5.82 -31.42
CA GLY A 28 -34.21 6.75 -31.18
C GLY A 28 -34.37 7.64 -29.94
N GLU A 29 -35.43 7.47 -29.15
CA GLU A 29 -35.66 8.28 -27.95
C GLU A 29 -34.85 7.77 -26.74
N ARG A 30 -34.30 8.68 -25.94
CA ARG A 30 -33.58 8.35 -24.70
C ARG A 30 -34.50 8.59 -23.52
N LEU A 31 -34.73 7.58 -22.69
CA LEU A 31 -35.66 7.66 -21.57
C LEU A 31 -34.90 7.42 -20.26
N VAL A 32 -35.09 8.30 -19.27
CA VAL A 32 -34.48 8.19 -17.95
C VAL A 32 -35.56 7.76 -16.96
N ILE A 33 -35.32 6.63 -16.29
CA ILE A 33 -36.24 6.04 -15.33
C ILE A 33 -35.96 6.61 -13.95
N LEU A 34 -36.99 7.23 -13.36
CA LEU A 34 -36.97 7.78 -12.02
C LEU A 34 -37.70 6.85 -11.04
N ASN A 35 -37.09 6.60 -9.89
CA ASN A 35 -37.74 6.01 -8.72
C ASN A 35 -37.59 6.96 -7.54
N GLN A 36 -38.69 7.32 -6.88
CA GLN A 36 -38.69 8.28 -5.77
C GLN A 36 -37.92 9.59 -6.11
N ASN A 37 -38.15 10.13 -7.30
CA ASN A 37 -37.49 11.32 -7.83
C ASN A 37 -35.95 11.22 -7.95
N ARG A 38 -35.40 10.00 -7.99
CA ARG A 38 -33.98 9.71 -8.26
C ARG A 38 -33.83 8.89 -9.54
N PRO A 39 -32.91 9.23 -10.44
CA PRO A 39 -32.63 8.42 -11.63
C PRO A 39 -32.00 7.09 -11.20
N VAL A 40 -32.57 5.99 -11.68
CA VAL A 40 -32.13 4.62 -11.33
C VAL A 40 -31.71 3.79 -12.53
N ALA A 41 -32.24 4.10 -13.72
CA ALA A 41 -31.91 3.40 -14.95
C ALA A 41 -32.19 4.32 -16.16
N ALA A 42 -31.73 3.90 -17.34
CA ALA A 42 -32.08 4.54 -18.61
C ALA A 42 -32.37 3.47 -19.66
N ILE A 43 -33.27 3.78 -20.58
CA ILE A 43 -33.51 3.00 -21.80
C ILE A 43 -32.98 3.85 -22.94
N VAL A 44 -32.03 3.29 -23.68
CA VAL A 44 -31.36 3.95 -24.80
C VAL A 44 -31.45 3.08 -26.05
N PRO A 45 -31.46 3.67 -27.25
CA PRO A 45 -31.35 2.93 -28.49
C PRO A 45 -30.06 2.12 -28.54
N ILE A 46 -30.08 0.97 -29.23
CA ILE A 46 -28.88 0.12 -29.38
C ILE A 46 -27.76 0.85 -30.12
N ASP A 47 -28.09 1.72 -31.07
CA ASP A 47 -27.13 2.54 -31.81
C ASP A 47 -26.35 3.50 -30.90
N ASP A 48 -26.97 3.97 -29.81
CA ASP A 48 -26.28 4.80 -28.83
C ASP A 48 -25.35 3.98 -27.94
N LEU A 49 -25.71 2.72 -27.64
CA LEU A 49 -24.82 1.79 -26.95
C LEU A 49 -23.58 1.53 -27.81
N HIS A 50 -23.76 1.24 -29.10
CA HIS A 50 -22.66 1.04 -30.05
C HIS A 50 -21.80 2.30 -30.20
N ARG A 51 -22.38 3.51 -30.13
CA ARG A 51 -21.62 4.77 -30.12
C ARG A 51 -20.81 4.96 -28.85
N LEU A 52 -21.35 4.57 -27.70
CA LEU A 52 -20.61 4.63 -26.43
C LEU A 52 -19.47 3.62 -26.44
N GLU A 53 -19.72 2.40 -26.90
CA GLU A 53 -18.69 1.38 -27.10
C GLU A 53 -17.62 1.85 -28.09
N ALA A 54 -18.01 2.43 -29.23
CA ALA A 54 -17.05 2.99 -30.19
C ALA A 54 -16.27 4.19 -29.64
N ILE A 55 -16.83 4.98 -28.72
CA ILE A 55 -16.12 6.06 -28.02
C ILE A 55 -15.16 5.48 -26.99
N ASP A 56 -15.53 4.41 -26.27
CA ASP A 56 -14.66 3.72 -25.32
C ASP A 56 -13.53 2.99 -26.05
N GLU A 57 -13.81 2.37 -27.20
CA GLU A 57 -12.82 1.76 -28.10
C GLU A 57 -11.93 2.83 -28.73
N ALA A 58 -12.49 3.93 -29.24
CA ALA A 58 -11.69 5.04 -29.78
C ALA A 58 -10.91 5.77 -28.69
N ALA A 59 -11.39 5.81 -27.43
CA ALA A 59 -10.63 6.29 -26.29
C ALA A 59 -9.50 5.33 -25.94
N ALA A 60 -9.74 4.01 -25.98
CA ALA A 60 -8.70 2.99 -25.81
C ALA A 60 -7.65 3.06 -26.93
N GLU A 61 -8.07 3.27 -28.18
CA GLU A 61 -7.20 3.43 -29.35
C GLU A 61 -6.48 4.79 -29.37
N ALA A 62 -7.13 5.88 -28.94
CA ALA A 62 -6.47 7.18 -28.76
C ALA A 62 -5.45 7.13 -27.61
N THR A 63 -5.70 6.33 -26.58
CA THR A 63 -4.69 6.03 -25.53
C THR A 63 -3.53 5.20 -26.10
N ALA A 64 -3.78 4.32 -27.07
CA ALA A 64 -2.75 3.58 -27.79
C ALA A 64 -1.95 4.45 -28.79
N LEU A 65 -2.57 5.49 -29.39
CA LEU A 65 -1.94 6.41 -30.34
C LEU A 65 -1.15 7.55 -29.67
N VAL A 66 -1.37 7.82 -28.38
CA VAL A 66 -0.44 8.60 -27.52
C VAL A 66 0.63 7.67 -26.90
N GLY A 67 0.91 6.54 -27.57
CA GLY A 67 2.07 5.69 -27.33
C GLY A 67 3.38 6.41 -27.67
N GLY A 68 3.74 7.42 -26.87
CA GLY A 68 5.13 7.50 -26.46
C GLY A 68 5.43 6.18 -25.79
N ALA A 69 6.44 5.46 -26.28
CA ALA A 69 6.82 4.14 -25.78
C ALA A 69 6.76 4.14 -24.25
N HIS A 70 5.73 3.52 -23.68
CA HIS A 70 5.72 3.26 -22.25
C HIS A 70 6.95 2.38 -22.00
N PRO A 71 7.89 2.79 -21.14
CA PRO A 71 9.03 1.94 -20.84
C PRO A 71 8.45 0.62 -20.34
N THR A 72 8.86 -0.50 -20.96
CA THR A 72 8.61 -1.83 -20.40
C THR A 72 9.08 -1.79 -18.96
N PRO A 73 8.21 -2.06 -17.97
CA PRO A 73 8.58 -1.99 -16.57
C PRO A 73 9.83 -2.84 -16.37
N LYS A 74 10.88 -2.27 -15.80
CA LYS A 74 12.03 -3.06 -15.40
C LYS A 74 11.61 -4.05 -14.32
N GLU A 75 12.28 -5.19 -14.29
CA GLU A 75 12.11 -6.15 -13.20
C GLU A 75 12.67 -5.54 -11.91
N PHE A 76 12.12 -5.91 -10.75
CA PHE A 76 12.59 -5.36 -9.45
C PHE A 76 14.09 -5.50 -9.25
N ARG A 77 14.68 -6.59 -9.77
CA ARG A 77 16.12 -6.88 -9.70
C ARG A 77 17.00 -5.84 -10.40
N ASP A 78 16.46 -5.14 -11.39
CA ASP A 78 17.19 -4.17 -12.20
C ASP A 78 17.12 -2.76 -11.60
N LEU A 79 16.38 -2.60 -10.49
CA LEU A 79 16.24 -1.35 -9.77
C LEU A 79 17.20 -1.32 -8.58
N ALA A 80 18.22 -0.48 -8.67
CA ALA A 80 19.12 -0.20 -7.55
C ALA A 80 18.58 0.98 -6.74
N ALA A 81 18.40 0.77 -5.43
CA ALA A 81 18.06 1.85 -4.50
C ALA A 81 19.29 2.31 -3.70
N ARG A 82 19.26 3.57 -3.23
CA ARG A 82 20.24 4.09 -2.28
C ARG A 82 20.17 3.36 -0.93
N PRO A 83 21.28 3.30 -0.17
CA PRO A 83 21.27 2.78 1.21
C PRO A 83 20.20 3.45 2.08
N GLY A 84 19.38 2.64 2.75
CA GLY A 84 18.23 3.12 3.55
C GLY A 84 16.94 3.35 2.75
N TYR A 85 16.95 3.07 1.45
CA TYR A 85 15.78 3.15 0.58
C TYR A 85 15.48 1.80 -0.07
N THR A 86 14.23 1.63 -0.51
CA THR A 86 13.78 0.55 -1.39
C THR A 86 13.29 1.11 -2.71
N ALA A 87 13.67 0.50 -3.82
CA ALA A 87 13.16 0.87 -5.12
C ALA A 87 11.83 0.16 -5.37
N ILE A 88 10.84 0.92 -5.82
CA ILE A 88 9.49 0.38 -6.03
C ILE A 88 9.03 0.42 -7.49
N GLY A 89 9.72 1.18 -8.35
CA GLY A 89 9.35 1.34 -9.74
C GLY A 89 10.09 2.48 -10.42
N GLU A 90 9.54 2.93 -11.54
CA GLU A 90 10.10 4.05 -12.31
C GLU A 90 9.01 5.07 -12.70
N THR A 91 9.42 6.31 -12.94
CA THR A 91 8.55 7.34 -13.54
C THR A 91 8.38 7.09 -15.04
N SER A 92 7.48 7.83 -15.69
CA SER A 92 7.36 7.81 -17.17
C SER A 92 8.64 8.25 -17.90
N LEU A 93 9.59 8.87 -17.20
CA LEU A 93 10.89 9.28 -17.72
C LEU A 93 11.99 8.24 -17.48
N GLY A 94 11.66 7.09 -16.86
CA GLY A 94 12.63 6.05 -16.51
C GLY A 94 13.47 6.38 -15.27
N GLU A 95 13.05 7.35 -14.46
CA GLU A 95 13.72 7.68 -13.20
C GLU A 95 13.28 6.69 -12.12
N ILE A 96 14.23 6.11 -11.40
CA ILE A 96 13.94 5.17 -10.31
C ILE A 96 13.21 5.92 -9.20
N VAL A 97 12.11 5.33 -8.74
CA VAL A 97 11.35 5.83 -7.61
C VAL A 97 11.63 4.97 -6.39
N GLU A 98 12.05 5.65 -5.34
CA GLU A 98 12.50 5.06 -4.09
C GLU A 98 11.60 5.48 -2.92
N LEU A 99 11.45 4.59 -1.94
CA LEU A 99 10.83 4.88 -0.65
C LEU A 99 11.84 4.74 0.47
N GLU A 100 11.76 5.60 1.49
CA GLU A 100 12.67 5.56 2.63
C GLU A 100 12.23 4.47 3.60
N LEU A 101 13.11 3.52 3.92
CA LEU A 101 12.80 2.40 4.80
C LEU A 101 12.46 2.89 6.23
N ALA A 102 13.28 3.80 6.76
CA ALA A 102 13.14 4.40 8.09
C ALA A 102 12.08 5.53 8.13
N CYS A 103 10.93 5.30 7.52
CA CYS A 103 9.83 6.26 7.44
C CYS A 103 8.47 5.59 7.68
N ASN A 104 7.55 6.31 8.34
CA ASN A 104 6.17 5.87 8.45
C ASN A 104 5.49 5.99 7.08
N THR A 105 5.00 4.88 6.55
CA THR A 105 4.48 4.79 5.19
C THR A 105 3.07 4.24 5.18
N TRP A 106 2.19 4.85 4.38
CA TRP A 106 0.83 4.36 4.18
C TRP A 106 0.52 4.08 2.72
N VAL A 107 0.18 2.82 2.42
CA VAL A 107 -0.11 2.33 1.08
C VAL A 107 -1.55 1.87 1.00
N VAL A 108 -2.28 2.34 0.00
CA VAL A 108 -3.67 1.92 -0.24
C VAL A 108 -3.86 1.50 -1.69
N ALA A 109 -4.53 0.37 -1.88
CA ALA A 109 -4.90 -0.14 -3.20
C ALA A 109 -6.33 -0.69 -3.21
N LYS A 110 -6.97 -0.64 -4.38
CA LYS A 110 -8.28 -1.27 -4.59
C LYS A 110 -8.22 -2.80 -4.43
N VAL A 111 -7.16 -3.43 -4.93
CA VAL A 111 -7.03 -4.89 -5.02
C VAL A 111 -5.87 -5.36 -4.15
N ASN A 112 -6.07 -6.44 -3.40
CA ASN A 112 -5.06 -6.99 -2.49
C ASN A 112 -3.79 -7.48 -3.19
N ALA A 113 -3.91 -7.97 -4.43
CA ALA A 113 -2.79 -8.48 -5.21
C ALA A 113 -1.72 -7.41 -5.44
N ASP A 114 -2.14 -6.17 -5.66
CA ASP A 114 -1.28 -5.02 -5.89
C ASP A 114 -0.40 -4.69 -4.68
N LEU A 115 -0.94 -4.85 -3.46
CA LEU A 115 -0.22 -4.60 -2.21
C LEU A 115 0.90 -5.60 -1.96
N ILE A 116 0.74 -6.85 -2.40
CA ILE A 116 1.74 -7.90 -2.19
C ILE A 116 3.06 -7.53 -2.87
N TYR A 117 3.00 -6.93 -4.07
CA TYR A 117 4.18 -6.53 -4.82
C TYR A 117 5.01 -5.49 -4.05
N LEU A 118 4.35 -4.49 -3.48
CA LEU A 118 5.03 -3.45 -2.70
C LEU A 118 5.59 -4.00 -1.39
N VAL A 119 4.89 -4.90 -0.71
CA VAL A 119 5.43 -5.56 0.50
C VAL A 119 6.71 -6.33 0.17
N SER A 120 6.73 -7.08 -0.94
CA SER A 120 7.93 -7.79 -1.39
C SER A 120 9.07 -6.83 -1.76
N ALA A 121 8.78 -5.73 -2.47
CA ALA A 121 9.77 -4.70 -2.80
C ALA A 121 10.46 -4.12 -1.56
N VAL A 122 9.68 -3.84 -0.52
CA VAL A 122 10.18 -3.29 0.75
C VAL A 122 11.14 -4.25 1.44
N LEU A 123 10.77 -5.52 1.50
CA LEU A 123 11.60 -6.54 2.15
C LEU A 123 12.88 -6.80 1.37
N ASN A 124 12.83 -6.79 0.04
CA ASN A 124 14.01 -6.93 -0.82
C ASN A 124 14.94 -5.71 -0.73
N GLY A 125 14.41 -4.48 -0.77
CA GLY A 125 15.25 -3.28 -0.72
C GLY A 125 16.06 -3.14 0.58
N ALA A 126 15.67 -3.84 1.64
CA ALA A 126 16.41 -3.88 2.89
C ALA A 126 17.51 -4.95 2.95
N THR A 127 17.46 -6.00 2.12
CA THR A 127 18.51 -7.02 2.09
C THR A 127 19.73 -6.57 1.30
N ASP A 128 19.53 -5.76 0.27
CA ASP A 128 20.56 -5.53 -0.76
C ASP A 128 21.48 -4.34 -0.42
N ASN A 129 21.07 -3.49 0.51
CA ASN A 129 21.60 -2.13 0.65
C ASN A 129 22.43 -1.87 1.91
N GLY A 130 22.79 -2.91 2.67
CA GLY A 130 23.62 -2.79 3.88
C GLY A 130 23.00 -1.92 4.99
N SER A 131 21.70 -1.65 4.90
CA SER A 131 20.96 -0.90 5.91
C SER A 131 20.76 -1.77 7.14
N ALA A 132 21.10 -1.25 8.32
CA ALA A 132 20.79 -1.91 9.60
C ALA A 132 19.30 -1.75 9.89
N VAL A 133 18.46 -2.56 9.24
CA VAL A 133 17.00 -2.58 9.40
C VAL A 133 16.58 -3.97 9.87
N GLN A 134 15.51 -4.05 10.65
CA GLN A 134 14.82 -5.26 11.07
C GLN A 134 13.33 -5.13 10.81
N PHE A 135 12.65 -6.26 10.57
CA PHE A 135 11.23 -6.26 10.23
C PHE A 135 10.38 -7.01 11.25
N ALA A 136 9.25 -6.43 11.60
CA ALA A 136 8.14 -7.12 12.25
C ALA A 136 6.97 -7.15 11.26
N VAL A 137 6.54 -8.32 10.79
CA VAL A 137 5.55 -8.42 9.72
C VAL A 137 4.26 -9.09 10.22
N ALA A 138 3.13 -8.44 9.97
CA ALA A 138 1.80 -8.98 10.28
C ALA A 138 0.85 -8.91 9.10
N THR A 139 0.06 -9.97 8.87
CA THR A 139 -1.13 -9.94 8.01
C THR A 139 -2.40 -10.11 8.82
N THR A 140 -3.44 -9.38 8.43
CA THR A 140 -4.77 -9.52 9.05
C THR A 140 -5.52 -10.76 8.57
N GLU A 141 -5.16 -11.31 7.41
CA GLU A 141 -5.72 -12.55 6.87
C GLU A 141 -4.79 -13.74 7.13
N PHE A 142 -5.36 -14.95 7.14
CA PHE A 142 -4.63 -16.23 7.07
C PHE A 142 -3.99 -16.45 5.68
N ALA A 143 -3.11 -15.55 5.29
CA ALA A 143 -2.27 -15.67 4.11
C ALA A 143 -0.81 -15.54 4.53
N ALA A 144 0.07 -16.25 3.81
CA ALA A 144 1.50 -16.07 3.97
C ALA A 144 1.82 -14.58 3.76
N PRO A 145 2.46 -13.93 4.75
CA PRO A 145 2.66 -12.49 4.74
C PRO A 145 3.66 -12.06 3.66
N VAL A 146 4.48 -13.00 3.19
CA VAL A 146 5.62 -12.71 2.33
C VAL A 146 5.79 -13.85 1.32
N ASN A 147 5.78 -13.51 0.03
CA ASN A 147 6.55 -14.25 -0.96
C ASN A 147 7.89 -13.52 -1.10
N TYR A 148 8.93 -14.05 -0.46
CA TYR A 148 10.29 -13.50 -0.62
C TYR A 148 10.83 -14.06 -1.92
N HIS A 149 11.08 -13.17 -2.87
CA HIS A 149 11.57 -13.48 -4.19
C HIS A 149 13.00 -12.97 -4.26
N HIS A 150 13.94 -13.84 -3.87
CA HIS A 150 15.35 -13.61 -4.15
C HIS A 150 15.84 -14.73 -5.05
N LEU A 151 16.32 -14.35 -6.25
CA LEU A 151 16.81 -15.28 -7.25
C LEU A 151 18.23 -15.75 -6.93
N ASP A 152 18.98 -14.96 -6.15
CA ASP A 152 20.26 -15.38 -5.60
C ASP A 152 20.03 -16.27 -4.37
N PRO A 153 20.36 -17.57 -4.43
CA PRO A 153 20.26 -18.48 -3.28
C PRO A 153 21.22 -18.12 -2.15
N GLU A 154 22.23 -17.29 -2.41
CA GLU A 154 23.24 -16.85 -1.44
C GLU A 154 22.85 -15.56 -0.71
N ALA A 155 21.81 -14.87 -1.16
CA ALA A 155 21.34 -13.66 -0.49
C ALA A 155 20.80 -13.96 0.90
N ALA A 156 21.19 -13.13 1.86
CA ALA A 156 20.72 -13.27 3.23
C ALA A 156 19.21 -12.98 3.28
N PRO A 157 18.43 -13.80 3.99
CA PRO A 157 17.01 -13.53 4.17
C PRO A 157 16.81 -12.19 4.88
N PRO A 158 15.66 -11.52 4.67
CA PRO A 158 15.37 -10.28 5.35
C PRO A 158 15.37 -10.52 6.87
N PRO A 159 15.95 -9.60 7.66
CA PRO A 159 16.08 -9.74 9.10
C PRO A 159 14.72 -9.56 9.81
N ILE A 160 13.85 -10.55 9.69
CA ILE A 160 12.51 -10.58 10.30
C ILE A 160 12.65 -11.03 11.76
N VAL A 161 12.30 -10.14 12.69
CA VAL A 161 12.35 -10.41 14.14
C VAL A 161 11.06 -11.03 14.69
N THR A 162 9.93 -10.79 14.03
CA THR A 162 8.65 -11.42 14.39
C THR A 162 7.73 -11.46 13.17
N LEU A 163 6.93 -12.52 13.09
CA LEU A 163 6.00 -12.79 11.99
C LEU A 163 4.68 -13.27 12.59
N ALA A 164 3.58 -12.67 12.16
CA ALA A 164 2.25 -13.11 12.55
C ALA A 164 1.29 -13.07 11.37
N THR A 165 0.34 -14.01 11.36
CA THR A 165 -0.72 -14.09 10.37
C THR A 165 -2.06 -14.10 11.07
N ASP A 166 -3.10 -13.74 10.34
CA ASP A 166 -4.48 -13.75 10.83
C ASP A 166 -4.70 -12.89 12.08
N VAL A 167 -3.94 -11.80 12.23
CA VAL A 167 -3.95 -10.98 13.46
C VAL A 167 -5.26 -10.21 13.67
N ALA A 168 -6.19 -10.27 12.71
CA ALA A 168 -7.54 -9.75 12.90
C ALA A 168 -8.40 -10.71 13.72
N ASP A 169 -8.35 -12.01 13.43
CA ASP A 169 -9.26 -13.01 14.00
C ASP A 169 -8.61 -13.87 15.09
N ASP A 170 -7.28 -14.01 15.09
CA ASP A 170 -6.51 -14.73 16.12
C ASP A 170 -5.94 -13.75 17.17
N GLU A 171 -6.60 -13.70 18.33
CA GLU A 171 -6.21 -12.84 19.45
C GLU A 171 -4.86 -13.22 20.07
N GLU A 172 -4.49 -14.51 20.04
CA GLU A 172 -3.21 -14.99 20.57
C GLU A 172 -2.06 -14.58 19.64
N SER A 173 -2.19 -14.84 18.33
CA SER A 173 -1.23 -14.41 17.31
C SER A 173 -1.03 -12.89 17.34
N ALA A 174 -2.13 -12.12 17.39
CA ALA A 174 -2.08 -10.68 17.51
C ALA A 174 -1.41 -10.22 18.82
N GLY A 175 -1.73 -10.87 19.95
CA GLY A 175 -1.15 -10.56 21.26
C GLY A 175 0.36 -10.79 21.29
N LEU A 176 0.83 -11.91 20.74
CA LEU A 176 2.25 -12.24 20.64
C LEU A 176 2.99 -11.24 19.75
N PHE A 177 2.43 -10.89 18.58
CA PHE A 177 3.01 -9.90 17.68
C PHE A 177 3.13 -8.53 18.35
N VAL A 178 2.02 -8.04 18.92
CA VAL A 178 1.97 -6.74 19.58
C VAL A 178 2.91 -6.70 20.80
N GLY A 179 2.96 -7.78 21.58
CA GLY A 179 3.88 -7.93 22.70
C GLY A 179 5.34 -7.82 22.26
N ALA A 180 5.74 -8.58 21.23
CA ALA A 180 7.11 -8.59 20.71
C ALA A 180 7.57 -7.20 20.25
N VAL A 181 6.73 -6.44 19.53
CA VAL A 181 7.07 -5.08 19.09
C VAL A 181 7.15 -4.12 20.29
N ARG A 182 6.22 -4.20 21.23
CA ARG A 182 6.25 -3.36 22.45
C ARG A 182 7.48 -3.62 23.31
N ASP A 183 7.91 -4.88 23.41
CA ASP A 183 9.13 -5.23 24.14
C ASP A 183 10.37 -4.59 23.50
N GLN A 184 10.44 -4.53 22.17
CA GLN A 184 11.52 -3.81 21.47
C GLN A 184 11.48 -2.31 21.75
N MET A 185 10.29 -1.69 21.69
CA MET A 185 10.13 -0.27 22.03
C MET A 185 10.53 0.02 23.48
N GLN A 186 10.14 -0.86 24.42
CA GLN A 186 10.45 -0.71 25.84
C GLN A 186 11.95 -0.89 26.11
N LYS A 187 12.60 -1.87 25.49
CA LYS A 187 14.06 -2.07 25.58
C LYS A 187 14.82 -0.82 25.12
N ARG A 188 14.45 -0.27 23.96
CA ARG A 188 15.07 0.97 23.44
C ARG A 188 14.82 2.17 24.34
N THR A 189 13.62 2.29 24.90
CA THR A 189 13.27 3.36 25.85
C THR A 189 14.12 3.27 27.12
N THR A 190 14.25 2.07 27.71
CA THR A 190 15.08 1.85 28.90
C THR A 190 16.54 2.18 28.61
N MET A 191 17.09 1.69 27.50
CA MET A 191 18.45 1.97 27.08
C MET A 191 18.71 3.48 26.90
N LEU A 192 17.84 4.20 26.18
CA LEU A 192 18.00 5.66 26.01
C LEU A 192 17.96 6.40 27.35
N LYS A 193 17.09 5.97 28.27
CA LYS A 193 16.99 6.54 29.61
C LYS A 193 18.26 6.29 30.44
N GLU A 194 18.83 5.10 30.37
CA GLU A 194 20.09 4.75 31.04
C GLU A 194 21.28 5.56 30.51
N LEU A 195 21.29 5.84 29.21
CA LEU A 195 22.34 6.65 28.57
C LEU A 195 22.10 8.16 28.68
N GLY A 196 20.92 8.58 29.16
CA GLY A 196 20.54 9.99 29.31
C GLY A 196 20.25 10.70 27.99
N LEU A 197 19.78 9.97 26.97
CA LEU A 197 19.54 10.47 25.62
C LEU A 197 18.03 10.50 25.31
N ALA A 198 17.61 11.39 24.41
CA ALA A 198 16.21 11.54 24.03
C ALA A 198 15.80 10.62 22.87
N SER A 199 16.74 10.24 21.98
CA SER A 199 16.44 9.44 20.80
C SER A 199 17.59 8.55 20.34
N ILE A 200 17.28 7.53 19.53
CA ILE A 200 18.26 6.69 18.84
C ILE A 200 19.10 7.51 17.87
N GLU A 201 18.53 8.52 17.22
CA GLU A 201 19.27 9.41 16.34
C GLU A 201 20.33 10.23 17.13
N GLU A 202 19.97 10.69 18.33
CA GLU A 202 20.92 11.35 19.22
C GLU A 202 22.04 10.38 19.66
N LEU A 203 21.70 9.12 19.93
CA LEU A 203 22.67 8.06 20.23
C LEU A 203 23.62 7.82 19.06
N ARG A 204 23.11 7.71 17.82
CA ARG A 204 23.94 7.53 16.61
C ARG A 204 24.94 8.66 16.42
N ARG A 205 24.50 9.90 16.68
CA ARG A 205 25.33 11.10 16.55
C ARG A 205 26.38 11.22 17.66
N THR A 206 26.03 10.86 18.89
CA THR A 206 26.90 11.08 20.07
C THR A 206 27.79 9.87 20.40
N ARG A 207 27.34 8.65 20.09
CA ARG A 207 28.02 7.39 20.40
C ARG A 207 27.85 6.38 19.25
N PRO A 208 28.49 6.64 18.10
CA PRO A 208 28.31 5.82 16.90
C PRO A 208 28.66 4.34 17.12
N GLU A 209 29.71 4.05 17.90
CA GLU A 209 30.15 2.68 18.20
C GLU A 209 29.09 1.89 18.99
N GLU A 210 28.46 2.50 20.01
CA GLU A 210 27.37 1.87 20.78
C GLU A 210 26.11 1.68 19.93
N SER A 211 25.88 2.59 18.97
CA SER A 211 24.70 2.55 18.09
C SER A 211 24.82 1.57 16.91
N ALA A 212 26.04 1.09 16.60
CA ALA A 212 26.32 0.30 15.41
C ALA A 212 25.51 -1.01 15.33
N HIS A 213 25.03 -1.52 16.46
CA HIS A 213 24.24 -2.75 16.54
C HIS A 213 22.73 -2.51 16.63
N ILE A 214 22.30 -1.24 16.63
CA ILE A 214 20.88 -0.87 16.79
C ILE A 214 20.28 -0.59 15.42
N ALA A 215 19.68 -1.64 14.86
CA ALA A 215 18.94 -1.56 13.62
C ALA A 215 17.62 -0.79 13.77
N ASP A 216 17.17 -0.10 12.73
CA ASP A 216 15.81 0.45 12.66
C ASP A 216 14.79 -0.69 12.64
N LEU A 217 13.67 -0.54 13.35
CA LEU A 217 12.60 -1.55 13.33
C LEU A 217 11.45 -1.07 12.48
N ILE A 218 11.17 -1.78 11.39
CA ILE A 218 10.05 -1.50 10.50
C ILE A 218 8.93 -2.51 10.76
N VAL A 219 7.79 -2.00 11.21
CA VAL A 219 6.59 -2.77 11.47
C VAL A 219 5.72 -2.74 10.23
N VAL A 220 5.71 -3.84 9.47
CA VAL A 220 4.90 -4.00 8.27
C VAL A 220 3.57 -4.63 8.64
N VAL A 221 2.47 -3.93 8.38
CA VAL A 221 1.12 -4.45 8.61
C VAL A 221 0.32 -4.44 7.33
N ARG A 222 -0.04 -5.63 6.85
CA ARG A 222 -0.92 -5.81 5.68
C ARG A 222 -2.34 -6.10 6.15
N ALA A 223 -3.20 -5.10 6.01
CA ALA A 223 -4.60 -5.09 6.43
C ALA A 223 -5.54 -5.21 5.23
N THR A 224 -5.92 -6.45 4.91
CA THR A 224 -6.83 -6.77 3.81
C THR A 224 -8.27 -7.00 4.25
N CYS A 225 -8.51 -7.24 5.55
CA CYS A 225 -9.82 -7.43 6.14
C CYS A 225 -10.07 -6.43 7.27
N SER A 226 -11.31 -6.37 7.76
CA SER A 226 -11.67 -5.46 8.85
C SER A 226 -10.95 -5.86 10.14
N ILE A 227 -10.10 -4.98 10.64
CA ILE A 227 -9.41 -5.19 11.92
C ILE A 227 -10.42 -5.05 13.06
N THR A 228 -10.58 -6.11 13.83
CA THR A 228 -11.37 -6.15 15.07
C THR A 228 -10.48 -5.99 16.31
N ASN A 229 -9.17 -6.27 16.19
CA ASN A 229 -8.23 -6.25 17.29
C ASN A 229 -7.78 -4.80 17.67
N PRO A 230 -8.17 -4.28 18.85
CA PRO A 230 -7.79 -2.93 19.27
C PRO A 230 -6.31 -2.82 19.65
N GLY A 231 -5.65 -3.93 20.00
CA GLY A 231 -4.24 -3.99 20.36
C GLY A 231 -3.33 -3.55 19.23
N LEU A 232 -3.63 -3.98 18.00
CA LEU A 232 -2.90 -3.60 16.80
C LEU A 232 -3.07 -2.11 16.47
N SER A 233 -4.30 -1.60 16.49
CA SER A 233 -4.57 -0.17 16.28
C SER A 233 -3.87 0.71 17.31
N ASN A 234 -3.85 0.30 18.58
CA ASN A 234 -3.13 0.99 19.65
C ASN A 234 -1.61 0.95 19.46
N LEU A 235 -1.07 -0.15 18.94
CA LEU A 235 0.34 -0.25 18.59
C LEU A 235 0.70 0.73 17.48
N VAL A 236 -0.06 0.74 16.38
CA VAL A 236 0.15 1.68 15.27
C VAL A 236 0.08 3.13 15.75
N ALA A 237 -0.93 3.49 16.55
CA ALA A 237 -1.06 4.82 17.14
C ALA A 237 0.17 5.20 17.99
N SER A 238 0.74 4.24 18.74
CA SER A 238 1.95 4.47 19.52
C SER A 238 3.19 4.66 18.65
N ILE A 239 3.31 3.96 17.52
CA ILE A 239 4.45 4.08 16.60
C ILE A 239 4.39 5.40 15.83
N VAL A 240 3.21 5.81 15.33
CA VAL A 240 3.10 7.06 14.56
C VAL A 240 3.22 8.32 15.43
N SER A 241 3.09 8.19 16.75
CA SER A 241 3.41 9.27 17.69
C SER A 241 4.92 9.57 17.71
N ASP A 242 5.32 10.72 18.25
CA ASP A 242 6.74 11.13 18.35
C ASP A 242 7.65 10.08 19.01
N LYS A 243 7.08 9.16 19.79
CA LYS A 243 7.79 8.05 20.42
C LYS A 243 8.38 7.06 19.42
N GLY A 244 7.71 6.74 18.32
CA GLY A 244 8.23 5.77 17.35
C GLY A 244 9.51 6.28 16.69
N GLN A 245 9.47 7.52 16.19
CA GLN A 245 10.63 8.15 15.57
C GLN A 245 11.80 8.29 16.54
N ALA A 246 11.55 8.71 17.79
CA ALA A 246 12.60 8.79 18.82
C ALA A 246 13.26 7.42 19.10
N LEU A 247 12.50 6.34 18.97
CA LEU A 247 12.97 4.97 19.17
C LEU A 247 13.46 4.29 17.88
N ALA A 248 13.48 5.00 16.75
CA ALA A 248 13.77 4.44 15.43
C ALA A 248 12.90 3.21 15.09
N VAL A 249 11.61 3.31 15.42
CA VAL A 249 10.57 2.33 15.11
C VAL A 249 9.56 2.99 14.18
N TYR A 250 9.35 2.38 13.03
CA TYR A 250 8.51 2.91 11.95
C TYR A 250 7.42 1.91 11.59
N VAL A 251 6.33 2.39 11.00
CA VAL A 251 5.23 1.54 10.54
C VAL A 251 4.97 1.73 9.06
N TRP A 252 4.83 0.60 8.36
CA TRP A 252 4.39 0.54 6.98
C TRP A 252 3.04 -0.16 6.93
N ILE A 253 1.99 0.60 6.61
CA ILE A 253 0.62 0.11 6.61
C ILE A 253 0.16 -0.10 5.17
N PHE A 254 -0.23 -1.31 4.83
CA PHE A 254 -0.77 -1.68 3.53
C PHE A 254 -2.25 -2.03 3.68
N GLU A 255 -3.15 -1.16 3.22
CA GLU A 255 -4.59 -1.36 3.37
C GLU A 255 -5.30 -1.58 2.03
N ALA A 256 -6.22 -2.54 2.03
CA ALA A 256 -7.22 -2.61 0.97
C ALA A 256 -8.18 -1.43 1.10
N GLU A 257 -8.58 -0.83 -0.02
CA GLU A 257 -9.53 0.29 -0.07
C GLU A 257 -10.82 0.03 0.72
N SER A 258 -11.32 -1.21 0.69
CA SER A 258 -12.52 -1.63 1.42
C SER A 258 -12.37 -1.63 2.94
N ASN A 259 -11.14 -1.57 3.46
CA ASN A 259 -10.81 -1.84 4.86
C ASN A 259 -9.88 -0.80 5.50
N VAL A 260 -9.83 0.43 4.95
CA VAL A 260 -9.03 1.52 5.52
C VAL A 260 -9.51 1.90 6.92
N ARG A 261 -8.81 1.41 7.94
CA ARG A 261 -9.15 1.60 9.38
C ARG A 261 -7.95 1.65 10.30
N LEU A 262 -6.82 1.07 9.89
CA LEU A 262 -5.62 0.98 10.71
C LEU A 262 -4.87 2.31 10.75
N ALA A 263 -4.76 2.98 9.60
CA ALA A 263 -4.11 4.28 9.50
C ALA A 263 -4.91 5.34 10.27
N PRO A 264 -4.32 6.00 11.30
CA PRO A 264 -5.02 7.03 12.08
C PRO A 264 -5.50 8.19 11.20
N SER A 265 -6.73 8.65 11.39
CA SER A 265 -7.35 9.67 10.53
C SER A 265 -6.75 11.06 10.69
N ASN A 266 -6.09 11.32 11.81
CA ASN A 266 -5.49 12.60 12.17
C ASN A 266 -3.96 12.61 11.99
N TYR A 267 -3.37 11.54 11.45
CA TYR A 267 -1.95 11.47 11.19
C TYR A 267 -1.66 11.69 9.71
N GLN A 268 -0.75 12.63 9.42
CA GLN A 268 -0.23 12.85 8.08
C GLN A 268 1.04 12.03 7.92
N PHE A 269 0.95 10.98 7.11
CA PHE A 269 2.12 10.13 6.84
C PHE A 269 3.15 10.91 6.02
N PRO A 270 4.44 10.87 6.41
CA PRO A 270 5.49 11.50 5.62
C PRO A 270 5.67 10.83 4.25
N GLN A 271 5.35 9.53 4.13
CA GLN A 271 5.24 8.85 2.84
C GLN A 271 3.89 8.16 2.67
N SER A 272 3.25 8.39 1.53
CA SER A 272 2.01 7.72 1.16
C SER A 272 2.03 7.30 -0.30
N CYS A 273 1.40 6.16 -0.58
CA CYS A 273 1.26 5.60 -1.91
C CYS A 273 -0.19 5.20 -2.16
N ALA A 274 -0.82 5.78 -3.19
CA ALA A 274 -2.14 5.39 -3.64
C ALA A 274 -2.03 4.70 -4.98
N MET A 275 -2.29 3.41 -5.00
CA MET A 275 -2.47 2.64 -6.24
C MET A 275 -3.85 2.92 -6.83
N ARG A 276 -4.27 2.17 -7.85
CA ARG A 276 -5.63 2.32 -8.40
C ARG A 276 -6.68 2.25 -7.29
N MET A 277 -7.58 3.23 -7.23
CA MET A 277 -8.65 3.35 -6.23
C MET A 277 -10.02 3.53 -6.90
N SER A 278 -11.09 3.34 -6.14
CA SER A 278 -12.48 3.58 -6.57
C SER A 278 -13.06 4.87 -6.00
N HIS A 279 -12.56 5.34 -4.84
CA HIS A 279 -13.13 6.48 -4.10
C HIS A 279 -12.18 7.69 -4.08
N ALA A 280 -12.57 8.78 -4.77
CA ALA A 280 -11.81 10.03 -4.82
C ALA A 280 -11.60 10.70 -3.45
N ALA A 281 -12.54 10.52 -2.51
CA ALA A 281 -12.38 11.04 -1.15
C ALA A 281 -11.21 10.38 -0.41
N LEU A 282 -11.07 9.07 -0.56
CA LEU A 282 -9.98 8.32 0.05
C LEU A 282 -8.65 8.59 -0.67
N ALA A 283 -8.64 8.65 -2.01
CA ALA A 283 -7.45 9.04 -2.77
C ALA A 283 -6.89 10.40 -2.33
N ARG A 284 -7.77 11.40 -2.13
CA ARG A 284 -7.36 12.71 -1.60
C ARG A 284 -6.83 12.65 -0.17
N ARG A 285 -7.33 11.72 0.66
CA ARG A 285 -6.80 11.52 2.00
C ARG A 285 -5.40 10.90 1.99
N VAL A 286 -5.14 9.97 1.07
CA VAL A 286 -3.85 9.25 1.00
C VAL A 286 -2.76 10.12 0.36
N VAL A 287 -3.03 10.70 -0.82
CA VAL A 287 -2.04 11.42 -1.65
C VAL A 287 -2.44 12.85 -2.01
N GLY A 288 -3.51 13.40 -1.42
CA GLY A 288 -3.93 14.77 -1.71
C GLY A 288 -4.57 14.99 -3.09
N SER A 289 -4.80 13.94 -3.89
CA SER A 289 -5.34 14.02 -5.26
C SER A 289 -6.38 12.94 -5.56
N ASP A 290 -7.27 13.18 -6.54
CA ASP A 290 -8.21 12.19 -7.08
C ASP A 290 -7.62 11.38 -8.26
N ALA A 291 -6.41 11.71 -8.70
CA ALA A 291 -5.72 11.05 -9.82
C ALA A 291 -5.63 9.51 -9.69
N PRO A 292 -5.43 8.90 -8.50
CA PRO A 292 -5.43 7.44 -8.34
C PRO A 292 -6.72 6.73 -8.82
N VAL A 293 -7.85 7.44 -8.87
CA VAL A 293 -9.13 6.90 -9.37
C VAL A 293 -9.12 6.72 -10.89
N ARG A 294 -8.25 7.47 -11.58
CA ARG A 294 -8.15 7.50 -13.04
C ARG A 294 -6.97 6.69 -13.57
N LEU A 295 -6.27 5.95 -12.71
CA LEU A 295 -5.17 5.08 -13.13
C LEU A 295 -5.69 4.01 -14.10
N PRO A 296 -5.21 4.00 -15.36
CA PRO A 296 -5.74 3.10 -16.39
C PRO A 296 -5.35 1.64 -16.13
N GLN A 297 -4.18 1.40 -15.55
CA GLN A 297 -3.58 0.06 -15.46
C GLN A 297 -3.24 -0.33 -14.02
N TRP A 298 -3.07 -1.64 -13.84
CA TRP A 298 -2.58 -2.23 -12.60
C TRP A 298 -1.07 -1.99 -12.53
N GLY A 299 -0.50 -2.02 -11.32
CA GLY A 299 0.92 -1.70 -11.14
C GLY A 299 1.26 -0.22 -11.34
N GLN A 300 0.28 0.68 -11.42
CA GLN A 300 0.52 2.12 -11.36
C GLN A 300 0.16 2.67 -9.99
N ALA A 301 0.91 3.68 -9.54
CA ALA A 301 0.67 4.34 -8.27
C ALA A 301 0.99 5.83 -8.33
N TYR A 302 0.33 6.60 -7.46
CA TYR A 302 0.76 7.95 -7.11
C TYR A 302 1.43 7.93 -5.75
N ILE A 303 2.53 8.66 -5.63
CA ILE A 303 3.29 8.76 -4.39
C ILE A 303 3.37 10.21 -3.95
N THR A 304 3.22 10.40 -2.64
CA THR A 304 3.60 11.62 -1.96
C THR A 304 4.66 11.30 -0.94
N SER A 305 5.79 12.00 -1.00
CA SER A 305 6.79 12.00 0.05
C SER A 305 7.01 13.43 0.53
N GLN A 306 7.21 13.55 1.83
CA GLN A 306 7.79 14.74 2.44
C GLN A 306 9.31 14.56 2.40
N GLU A 307 10.00 15.42 1.67
CA GLU A 307 11.46 15.38 1.62
C GLU A 307 12.01 15.76 2.99
N GLN A 308 13.02 15.02 3.49
CA GLN A 308 13.62 15.28 4.80
C GLN A 308 14.10 16.74 4.88
N GLY A 309 13.57 17.50 5.86
CA GLY A 309 13.91 18.92 6.06
C GLY A 309 13.03 19.92 5.29
N SER A 310 12.13 19.45 4.44
CA SER A 310 11.09 20.27 3.80
C SER A 310 9.75 20.10 4.50
N THR A 311 9.04 21.20 4.74
CA THR A 311 7.63 21.17 5.16
C THR A 311 6.66 21.05 3.99
N ALA A 312 7.16 21.15 2.75
CA ALA A 312 6.36 20.99 1.55
C ALA A 312 6.36 19.52 1.10
N LEU A 313 5.16 18.99 0.89
CA LEU A 313 4.98 17.72 0.18
C LEU A 313 5.46 17.88 -1.27
N GLN A 314 6.24 16.92 -1.76
CA GLN A 314 6.57 16.87 -3.17
C GLN A 314 5.30 16.59 -4.00
N PRO A 315 5.23 17.08 -5.26
CA PRO A 315 4.08 16.84 -6.12
C PRO A 315 3.84 15.35 -6.34
N ASN A 316 2.58 14.97 -6.54
CA ASN A 316 2.16 13.61 -6.85
C ASN A 316 2.91 13.05 -8.07
N ILE A 317 3.79 12.07 -7.86
CA ILE A 317 4.54 11.41 -8.93
C ILE A 317 3.79 10.16 -9.37
N LEU A 318 3.53 10.03 -10.67
CA LEU A 318 3.03 8.79 -11.27
C LEU A 318 4.18 7.80 -11.42
N VAL A 319 4.00 6.60 -10.89
CA VAL A 319 5.00 5.54 -10.87
C VAL A 319 4.44 4.28 -11.51
N TYR A 320 5.27 3.62 -12.31
CA TYR A 320 5.07 2.28 -12.82
C TYR A 320 5.85 1.34 -11.91
N LEU A 321 5.13 0.55 -11.12
CA LEU A 321 5.72 -0.44 -10.24
C LEU A 321 6.38 -1.54 -11.07
N ALA A 322 7.53 -2.00 -10.62
CA ALA A 322 8.23 -3.09 -11.30
C ALA A 322 7.38 -4.36 -11.34
N GLU A 323 7.50 -5.10 -12.44
CA GLU A 323 6.78 -6.36 -12.61
C GLU A 323 7.43 -7.50 -11.81
N ARG A 324 6.64 -8.55 -11.55
CA ARG A 324 7.08 -9.73 -10.83
C ARG A 324 8.05 -10.56 -11.66
N ASP A 325 9.19 -10.89 -11.06
CA ASP A 325 10.03 -12.01 -11.48
C ASP A 325 9.32 -13.35 -11.23
N ASN A 326 8.49 -13.77 -12.17
CA ASN A 326 7.77 -15.05 -12.09
C ASN A 326 8.71 -16.28 -12.17
N ALA A 327 9.99 -16.09 -12.53
CA ALA A 327 10.95 -17.18 -12.71
C ALA A 327 11.50 -17.79 -11.40
N GLY A 328 11.32 -17.14 -10.24
CA GLY A 328 11.91 -17.53 -8.95
C GLY A 328 10.91 -17.88 -7.84
N ALA A 329 9.70 -18.31 -8.18
CA ALA A 329 8.66 -18.51 -7.16
C ALA A 329 8.97 -19.70 -6.22
N SER A 330 8.77 -19.42 -4.92
CA SER A 330 8.58 -20.33 -3.77
C SER A 330 9.81 -20.77 -2.98
N ARG A 331 10.05 -20.12 -1.82
CA ARG A 331 10.59 -20.76 -0.59
C ARG A 331 10.33 -19.95 0.69
N PHE A 332 9.10 -19.51 0.96
CA PHE A 332 8.67 -19.18 2.33
C PHE A 332 7.17 -19.43 2.49
N ALA A 333 6.77 -20.69 2.36
CA ALA A 333 5.46 -21.14 2.79
C ALA A 333 5.57 -22.63 3.07
N THR A 334 5.76 -22.99 4.34
CA THR A 334 5.24 -24.21 5.03
C THR A 334 6.04 -24.63 6.25
N ASP A 335 7.25 -24.11 6.49
CA ASP A 335 8.06 -24.56 7.64
C ASP A 335 8.26 -23.45 8.71
N PRO A 336 7.42 -23.41 9.75
CA PRO A 336 7.62 -22.51 10.89
C PRO A 336 8.95 -22.75 11.62
N SER A 337 9.71 -23.82 11.35
CA SER A 337 10.99 -24.06 12.03
C SER A 337 12.15 -23.17 11.54
N VAL A 338 12.03 -22.54 10.36
CA VAL A 338 13.12 -21.73 9.77
C VAL A 338 13.20 -20.34 10.39
N ALA A 339 12.08 -19.81 10.90
CA ALA A 339 12.02 -18.51 11.59
C ALA A 339 12.54 -18.55 13.04
N TRP A 340 12.80 -19.73 13.60
CA TRP A 340 13.16 -19.91 15.03
C TRP A 340 14.62 -20.34 15.26
N LYS A 341 15.54 -19.98 14.36
CA LYS A 341 16.94 -19.87 14.80
C LYS A 341 17.12 -18.53 15.51
N SER A 342 16.66 -18.52 16.76
CA SER A 342 17.18 -17.66 17.81
C SER A 342 18.69 -17.55 17.59
N THR A 343 19.17 -16.37 17.22
CA THR A 343 20.57 -15.98 17.42
C THR A 343 20.90 -16.30 18.86
N GLU A 344 21.62 -17.41 19.08
CA GLU A 344 22.22 -17.71 20.36
C GLU A 344 23.03 -16.47 20.77
N ALA A 345 22.66 -15.88 21.91
CA ALA A 345 23.43 -14.82 22.51
C ALA A 345 24.89 -15.27 22.64
N PRO A 346 25.88 -14.42 22.34
CA PRO A 346 27.27 -14.77 22.57
C PRO A 346 27.43 -15.07 24.05
N ARG A 347 27.75 -16.34 24.37
CA ARG A 347 28.16 -16.74 25.72
C ARG A 347 29.41 -15.95 26.07
N ILE A 348 29.25 -14.86 26.82
CA ILE A 348 30.34 -14.21 27.54
C ILE A 348 30.85 -15.27 28.53
N ARG A 349 32.04 -15.82 28.25
CA ARG A 349 32.79 -16.63 29.21
C ARG A 349 33.24 -15.69 30.33
N ALA A 350 32.74 -15.94 31.53
CA ALA A 350 33.40 -15.52 32.76
C ALA A 350 34.54 -16.48 33.09
#